data_AF-A0A1F3V6Q3-F1
#
_entry.id   AF-A0A1F3V6Q3-F1
#
_cell.length_a   1.000
_cell.length_b   1.000
_cell.length_c   1.000
_cell.angle_alpha   90.00
_cell.angle_beta   90.00
_cell.angle_gamma   90.00
#
_symmetry.space_group_name_H-M   'P 1'
#
loop_
_entity.id
_entity.type
_entity.pdbx_description
1 polymer ?
#
loop_
_entity_poly.entity_id
_entity_poly.type
_entity_poly.pdbx_seq_one_letter_code
_entity_poly.pdbx_strand_id
1 'polypeptide(L)'
;MSFPNKKELDQMRKKLENAEPVRLLPKDASNVDKLKFSLCKEIIIYLKIHKTTQVELANILEIDPARLSEIVKYKIDLFTVDRLLSLVEKLNPSIKVTVA
;
A
#
# COMPACT_ATOMS: atom_id res chain seq x y z
N MET A 1 -18.43 -22.82 4.72
CA MET A 1 -17.17 -22.85 3.94
C MET A 1 -16.41 -24.09 4.39
N SER A 2 -16.09 -25.03 3.50
CA SER A 2 -15.27 -26.19 3.84
C SER A 2 -13.79 -25.77 3.92
N PHE A 3 -13.05 -26.35 4.87
CA PHE A 3 -11.62 -26.10 4.98
C PHE A 3 -10.88 -26.64 3.74
N PRO A 4 -9.93 -25.90 3.14
CA PRO A 4 -9.21 -26.33 1.94
C PRO A 4 -8.43 -27.63 2.13
N ASN A 5 -8.23 -28.39 1.06
CA ASN A 5 -7.45 -29.63 1.11
C ASN A 5 -5.93 -29.35 1.09
N LYS A 6 -5.13 -30.35 1.45
CA LYS A 6 -3.65 -30.22 1.53
C LYS A 6 -2.99 -29.74 0.23
N LYS A 7 -3.47 -30.20 -0.94
CA LYS A 7 -2.91 -29.79 -2.24
C LYS A 7 -3.18 -28.32 -2.52
N GLU A 8 -4.37 -27.83 -2.19
CA GLU A 8 -4.74 -26.42 -2.32
C GLU A 8 -3.86 -25.56 -1.41
N LEU A 9 -3.64 -26.00 -0.16
CA LEU A 9 -2.76 -25.30 0.77
C LEU A 9 -1.31 -25.22 0.27
N ASP A 10 -0.76 -26.30 -0.29
CA ASP A 10 0.61 -26.30 -0.83
C ASP A 10 0.74 -25.39 -2.06
N GLN A 11 -0.28 -25.34 -2.93
CA GLN A 11 -0.30 -24.41 -4.06
C GLN A 11 -0.38 -22.95 -3.61
N MET A 12 -1.19 -22.66 -2.60
CA MET A 12 -1.28 -21.31 -2.02
C MET A 12 0.06 -20.90 -1.38
N ARG A 13 0.70 -21.80 -0.63
CA ARG A 13 2.02 -21.55 -0.03
C ARG A 13 3.07 -21.24 -1.09
N LYS A 14 3.19 -22.04 -2.15
CA LYS A 14 4.14 -21.78 -3.26
C LYS A 14 3.92 -20.42 -3.94
N LYS A 15 2.66 -19.99 -4.08
CA LYS A 15 2.33 -18.67 -4.63
C LYS A 15 2.70 -17.54 -3.66
N LEU A 16 2.61 -17.78 -2.36
CA LEU A 16 2.89 -16.81 -1.30
C LEU A 16 4.37 -16.76 -0.90
N GLU A 17 5.16 -17.79 -1.18
CA GLU A 17 6.61 -17.85 -0.87
C GLU A 17 7.39 -16.66 -1.44
N ASN A 18 6.99 -16.16 -2.62
CA ASN A 18 7.64 -15.02 -3.28
C ASN A 18 6.85 -13.71 -3.14
N ALA A 19 5.73 -13.72 -2.40
CA ALA A 19 4.94 -12.52 -2.21
C ALA A 19 5.56 -11.67 -1.10
N GLU A 20 5.78 -10.38 -1.37
CA GLU A 20 6.25 -9.48 -0.32
C GLU A 20 5.19 -9.35 0.79
N PRO A 21 5.58 -9.50 2.07
CA PRO A 21 4.66 -9.33 3.19
C PRO A 21 4.26 -7.86 3.34
N VAL A 22 2.99 -7.65 3.67
CA VAL A 22 2.41 -6.33 3.88
C VAL A 22 1.87 -6.23 5.31
N ARG A 23 2.05 -5.06 5.94
CA ARG A 23 1.46 -4.80 7.26
C ARG A 23 -0.05 -4.59 7.13
N LEU A 24 -0.80 -5.34 7.92
CA LEU A 24 -2.25 -5.17 8.03
C LEU A 24 -2.56 -4.12 9.10
N LEU A 25 -3.69 -3.45 8.90
CA LEU A 25 -4.23 -2.54 9.88
C LEU A 25 -4.79 -3.34 11.08
N PRO A 26 -4.47 -2.96 12.33
CA PRO A 26 -5.08 -3.59 13.51
C PRO A 26 -6.59 -3.33 13.57
N LYS A 27 -7.35 -4.22 14.22
CA LYS A 27 -8.83 -4.14 14.26
C LYS A 27 -9.35 -2.90 14.98
N ASP A 28 -8.55 -2.40 15.91
CA ASP A 28 -8.74 -1.26 16.79
C ASP A 28 -8.03 0.01 16.30
N ALA A 29 -7.62 0.05 15.02
CA ALA A 29 -6.91 1.18 14.46
C ALA A 29 -7.67 2.50 14.56
N SER A 30 -6.91 3.55 14.90
CA SER A 30 -7.39 4.93 14.93
C SER A 30 -7.87 5.38 13.55
N ASN A 31 -8.75 6.38 13.52
CA ASN A 31 -9.19 7.02 12.27
C ASN A 31 -8.01 7.62 11.49
N VAL A 32 -6.98 8.09 12.20
CA VAL A 32 -5.74 8.60 11.58
C VAL A 32 -5.01 7.48 10.85
N ASP A 33 -4.90 6.31 11.46
CA ASP A 33 -4.20 5.16 10.86
C ASP A 33 -4.97 4.59 9.67
N LYS A 34 -6.31 4.54 9.77
CA LYS A 34 -7.19 4.20 8.63
C LYS A 34 -7.01 5.15 7.45
N LEU A 35 -6.84 6.45 7.73
CA LEU A 35 -6.63 7.46 6.70
C LEU A 35 -5.24 7.31 6.07
N LYS A 36 -4.17 7.15 6.85
CA LYS A 36 -2.83 6.85 6.32
C LYS A 36 -2.83 5.59 5.46
N PHE A 37 -3.52 4.54 5.91
CA PHE A 37 -3.65 3.29 5.18
C PHE A 37 -4.37 3.51 3.83
N SER A 38 -5.44 4.30 3.82
CA SER A 38 -6.15 4.68 2.60
C SER A 38 -5.26 5.47 1.63
N LEU A 39 -4.45 6.40 2.12
CA LEU A 39 -3.51 7.15 1.28
C LEU A 39 -2.42 6.26 0.67
N CYS A 40 -1.84 5.32 1.45
CA CYS A 40 -0.91 4.34 0.90
C CYS A 40 -1.57 3.47 -0.18
N LYS A 41 -2.84 3.10 0.02
CA LYS A 41 -3.61 2.31 -0.95
C LYS A 41 -3.76 3.03 -2.29
N GLU A 42 -4.02 4.34 -2.30
CA GLU A 42 -4.11 5.13 -3.54
C GLU A 42 -2.80 5.10 -4.33
N ILE A 43 -1.66 5.24 -3.66
CA ILE A 43 -0.33 5.15 -4.30
C ILE A 43 -0.12 3.76 -4.95
N ILE A 44 -0.55 2.70 -4.28
CA ILE A 44 -0.45 1.32 -4.81
C ILE A 44 -1.41 1.08 -5.97
N ILE A 45 -2.63 1.63 -5.90
CA ILE A 45 -3.60 1.58 -6.99
C ILE A 45 -3.00 2.24 -8.23
N TYR A 46 -2.40 3.42 -8.07
CA TYR A 46 -1.70 4.12 -9.15
C TYR A 46 -0.60 3.23 -9.77
N LEU A 47 0.26 2.65 -8.93
CA LEU A 47 1.31 1.73 -9.37
C LEU A 47 0.75 0.59 -10.23
N LYS A 48 -0.35 -0.02 -9.80
CA LYS A 48 -0.98 -1.14 -10.51
C LYS A 48 -1.67 -0.73 -11.81
N ILE A 49 -2.37 0.40 -11.82
CA ILE A 49 -3.09 0.91 -13.01
C ILE A 49 -2.08 1.30 -14.08
N HIS A 50 -1.05 2.05 -13.71
CA HIS A 50 -0.03 2.56 -14.64
C HIS A 50 1.06 1.53 -14.97
N LYS A 51 1.04 0.34 -14.35
CA LYS A 51 2.03 -0.74 -14.51
C LYS A 51 3.48 -0.25 -14.32
N THR A 52 3.65 0.74 -13.47
CA THR A 52 4.93 1.39 -13.19
C THR A 52 5.68 0.59 -12.13
N THR A 53 7.01 0.57 -12.19
CA THR A 53 7.82 -0.06 -11.14
C THR A 53 7.90 0.84 -9.89
N GLN A 54 8.26 0.26 -8.74
CA GLN A 54 8.48 1.05 -7.52
C GLN A 54 9.58 2.10 -7.74
N VAL A 55 10.66 1.76 -8.46
CA VAL A 55 11.76 2.70 -8.71
C VAL A 55 11.30 3.89 -9.57
N GLU A 56 10.55 3.62 -10.63
CA GLU A 56 10.01 4.68 -11.50
C GLU A 56 9.00 5.57 -10.75
N LEU A 57 8.11 4.97 -9.94
CA LEU A 57 7.15 5.74 -9.16
C LEU A 57 7.85 6.61 -8.10
N ALA A 58 8.93 6.11 -7.50
CA ALA A 58 9.74 6.88 -6.56
C ALA A 58 10.38 8.11 -7.25
N ASN A 59 10.85 7.93 -8.49
CA ASN A 59 11.38 9.04 -9.30
C ASN A 59 10.29 10.06 -9.65
N ILE A 60 9.08 9.62 -10.04
CA ILE A 60 7.94 10.52 -10.33
C ILE A 60 7.54 11.33 -9.09
N LEU A 61 7.55 10.69 -7.93
CA LEU A 61 7.21 11.32 -6.65
C LEU A 61 8.34 12.14 -6.05
N GLU A 62 9.56 12.03 -6.60
CA GLU A 62 10.81 12.62 -6.11
C GLU A 62 11.11 12.20 -4.66
N ILE A 63 10.94 10.90 -4.38
CA ILE A 63 11.27 10.30 -3.08
C ILE A 63 12.27 9.17 -3.24
N ASP A 64 12.96 8.85 -2.15
CA ASP A 64 13.86 7.71 -2.12
C ASP A 64 13.09 6.39 -2.37
N PRO A 65 13.61 5.47 -3.21
CA PRO A 65 12.97 4.18 -3.48
C PRO A 65 12.69 3.34 -2.23
N ALA A 66 13.54 3.43 -1.19
CA ALA A 66 13.29 2.75 0.08
C ALA A 66 12.04 3.32 0.76
N ARG A 67 11.84 4.64 0.74
CA ARG A 67 10.62 5.27 1.27
C ARG A 67 9.37 4.81 0.53
N LEU A 68 9.43 4.66 -0.78
CA LEU A 68 8.30 4.11 -1.52
C LEU A 68 8.06 2.64 -1.14
N SER A 69 9.11 1.83 -0.99
CA SER A 69 8.96 0.43 -0.55
C SER A 69 8.27 0.34 0.83
N GLU A 70 8.56 1.27 1.74
CA GLU A 70 7.89 1.37 3.03
C GLU A 70 6.40 1.71 2.91
N ILE A 71 6.04 2.59 1.99
CA ILE A 71 4.64 2.93 1.67
C ILE A 71 3.91 1.72 1.11
N VAL A 72 4.52 1.01 0.14
CA VAL A 72 3.94 -0.20 -0.48
C VAL A 72 3.74 -1.31 0.55
N LYS A 73 4.61 -1.39 1.56
CA LYS A 73 4.52 -2.33 2.69
C LYS A 73 3.59 -1.87 3.81
N TYR A 74 2.91 -0.74 3.64
CA TYR A 74 2.00 -0.12 4.61
C TYR A 74 2.66 0.13 5.99
N LYS A 75 3.92 0.58 6.00
CA LYS A 75 4.58 1.06 7.23
C LYS A 75 4.07 2.47 7.60
N ILE A 76 2.77 2.59 7.86
CA ILE A 76 2.09 3.87 8.14
C ILE A 76 2.65 4.62 9.34
N ASP A 77 3.32 3.93 10.27
CA ASP A 77 3.96 4.50 11.45
C ASP A 77 5.12 5.46 11.09
N LEU A 78 5.73 5.27 9.92
CA LEU A 78 6.88 6.05 9.45
C LEU A 78 6.49 7.34 8.72
N PHE A 79 5.20 7.55 8.47
CA PHE A 79 4.71 8.66 7.69
C PHE A 79 3.62 9.44 8.42
N THR A 80 3.63 10.75 8.24
CA THR A 80 2.53 11.62 8.64
C THR A 80 1.45 11.63 7.56
N VAL A 81 0.23 12.01 7.95
CA VAL A 81 -0.90 12.16 7.03
C VAL A 81 -0.55 13.18 5.95
N ASP A 82 -0.04 14.34 6.34
CA ASP A 82 0.34 15.42 5.43
C ASP A 82 1.33 14.96 4.37
N ARG A 83 2.35 14.18 4.77
CA ARG A 83 3.36 13.70 3.84
C ARG A 83 2.77 12.73 2.82
N LEU A 84 1.90 11.82 3.25
CA LEU A 84 1.23 10.89 2.34
C LEU A 84 0.25 11.62 1.42
N LEU A 85 -0.46 12.62 1.95
CA LEU A 85 -1.39 13.43 1.18
C LEU A 85 -0.67 14.19 0.06
N SER A 86 0.44 14.86 0.35
CA SER A 86 1.24 15.55 -0.68
C SER A 86 1.74 14.62 -1.78
N LEU A 87 2.05 13.36 -1.46
CA LEU A 87 2.45 12.37 -2.47
C LEU A 87 1.26 11.95 -3.34
N VAL A 88 0.09 11.76 -2.72
CA VAL A 88 -1.14 11.40 -3.42
C VAL A 88 -1.61 12.53 -4.34
N GLU A 89 -1.52 13.79 -3.89
CA GLU A 89 -1.83 14.98 -4.70
C GLU A 89 -0.95 15.09 -5.95
N LYS A 90 0.34 14.75 -5.84
CA LYS A 90 1.25 14.69 -7.01
C LYS A 90 0.82 13.65 -8.05
N LEU A 91 0.24 12.53 -7.62
CA LEU A 91 -0.17 11.44 -8.52
C LEU A 91 -1.53 11.69 -9.16
N ASN A 92 -2.45 12.26 -8.39
CA ASN A 92 -3.79 12.55 -8.86
C ASN A 92 -4.35 13.78 -8.13
N PRO A 93 -4.30 14.96 -8.77
CA PRO A 93 -4.80 16.20 -8.17
C PRO A 93 -6.34 16.23 -8.02
N SER A 94 -7.06 15.21 -8.48
CA SER A 94 -8.53 15.11 -8.39
C SER A 94 -9.03 14.21 -7.25
N ILE A 95 -8.15 13.75 -6.36
CA ILE A 95 -8.55 12.86 -5.25
C ILE A 95 -9.40 13.64 -4.24
N LYS A 96 -10.69 13.29 -4.16
CA LYS A 96 -11.55 13.65 -3.02
C LYS A 96 -11.28 12.66 -1.89
N VAL A 97 -10.49 13.07 -0.91
CA VAL A 97 -10.32 12.29 0.33
C VAL A 97 -11.62 12.37 1.12
N THR A 98 -12.45 11.32 1.02
CA THR A 98 -13.67 11.20 1.83
C THR A 98 -13.27 10.63 3.19
N VAL A 99 -13.19 11.49 4.21
CA VAL A 99 -13.07 11.05 5.60
C VAL A 99 -14.48 10.68 6.07
N ALA A 100 -14.72 9.38 6.29
CA ALA A 100 -15.97 8.87 6.86
C ALA A 100 -15.84 8.69 8.38
#